data_AF-A0A6C0KPG3-F1
#
_entry.id   AF-A0A6C0KPG3-F1
#
_cell.length_a   1.000
_cell.length_b   1.000
_cell.length_c   1.000
_cell.angle_alpha   90.00
_cell.angle_beta   90.00
_cell.angle_gamma   90.00
#
_symmetry.space_group_name_H-M   'P 1'
#
loop_
_entity.id
_entity.type
_entity.pdbx_description
1 polymer ?
#
loop_
_entity_poly.entity_id
_entity_poly.type
_entity_poly.pdbx_seq_one_letter_code
_entity_poly.pdbx_strand_id
1 'polypeptide(L)'
;MANYGGRQPNNTAYIKNFVFGNTAVLWNSFQYNPTGSTQSIGVLTPASPSYNSVYIPGNLYVDGSIINPSDINIKDNIDNINLDKTNKLLNIEAKQFTFKNDKSNQLHYGFIAQDFEKEIPDLIFSKPDLNNYSEVKAINYLEIIPLLVHKIQIMQKEIDELKEMNKLNKRDE
;
A
#
# COMPACT_ATOMS: atom_id res chain seq x y z
N MET A 1 77.28 8.48 23.92
CA MET A 1 76.45 7.33 24.32
C MET A 1 75.00 7.68 24.04
N ALA A 2 74.32 6.94 23.16
CA ALA A 2 72.94 7.24 22.79
C ALA A 2 71.97 6.71 23.86
N ASN A 3 71.14 7.59 24.42
CA ASN A 3 70.14 7.24 25.43
C ASN A 3 68.87 6.76 24.72
N TYR A 4 68.65 5.45 24.70
CA TYR A 4 67.40 4.85 24.24
C TYR A 4 66.35 4.95 25.35
N GLY A 5 65.84 6.16 25.59
CA GLY A 5 64.74 6.46 26.51
C GLY A 5 63.37 6.01 25.98
N GLY A 6 63.29 4.79 25.42
CA GLY A 6 62.05 4.23 24.91
C GLY A 6 61.07 3.97 26.06
N ARG A 7 60.07 4.83 26.22
CA ARG A 7 58.95 4.57 27.12
C ARG A 7 58.17 3.38 26.57
N GLN A 8 58.13 2.27 27.33
CA GLN A 8 57.24 1.17 27.01
C GLN A 8 55.78 1.62 27.25
N PRO A 9 54.88 1.46 26.27
CA PRO A 9 53.47 1.75 26.48
C PRO A 9 52.92 0.81 27.58
N ASN A 10 52.08 1.34 28.46
CA ASN A 10 51.49 0.58 29.55
C ASN A 10 50.53 -0.51 29.00
N ASN A 11 50.26 -1.56 29.79
CA ASN A 11 49.41 -2.71 29.40
C ASN A 11 47.98 -2.34 28.96
N THR A 12 47.56 -1.09 29.13
CA THR A 12 46.28 -0.56 28.66
C THR A 12 46.31 -0.03 27.23
N ALA A 13 47.49 0.21 26.64
CA ALA A 13 47.64 0.81 25.31
C ALA A 13 47.11 -0.06 24.16
N TYR A 14 46.90 -1.36 24.39
CA TYR A 14 46.39 -2.32 23.40
C TYR A 14 45.02 -2.90 23.75
N ILE A 15 44.33 -2.37 24.77
CA ILE A 15 42.98 -2.83 25.13
C ILE A 15 41.99 -2.18 24.16
N LYS A 16 41.41 -3.00 23.28
CA LYS A 16 40.27 -2.60 22.44
C LYS A 16 39.01 -2.60 23.31
N ASN A 17 38.51 -1.42 23.65
CA ASN A 17 37.20 -1.27 24.25
C ASN A 17 36.14 -1.37 23.15
N PHE A 18 35.38 -2.45 23.14
CA PHE A 18 34.19 -2.56 22.30
C PHE A 18 33.02 -1.92 23.04
N VAL A 19 32.50 -0.81 22.50
CA VAL A 19 31.19 -0.30 22.90
C VAL A 19 30.17 -1.11 22.12
N PHE A 20 29.49 -2.04 22.79
CA PHE A 20 28.34 -2.72 22.20
C PHE A 20 27.23 -1.68 22.03
N GLY A 21 26.80 -1.44 20.78
CA GLY A 21 25.64 -0.61 20.51
C GLY A 21 24.40 -1.26 21.14
N ASN A 22 23.53 -0.44 21.74
CA ASN A 22 22.21 -0.92 22.17
C ASN A 22 21.43 -1.40 20.94
N THR A 23 20.71 -2.51 21.07
CA THR A 23 19.80 -2.99 20.02
C THR A 23 18.71 -1.94 19.79
N ALA A 24 18.55 -1.48 18.55
CA ALA A 24 17.47 -0.55 18.22
C ALA A 24 16.11 -1.23 18.39
N VAL A 25 15.22 -0.62 19.19
CA VAL A 25 13.81 -1.02 19.22
C VAL A 25 13.16 -0.51 17.95
N LEU A 26 12.62 -1.41 17.13
CA LEU A 26 12.01 -1.09 15.84
C LEU A 26 10.48 -0.94 15.91
N TRP A 27 9.84 -1.61 16.87
CA TRP A 27 8.40 -1.63 17.07
C TRP A 27 8.03 -1.37 18.53
N ASN A 28 6.99 -0.58 18.74
CA ASN A 28 6.39 -0.32 20.04
C ASN A 28 5.03 -1.01 20.12
N SER A 29 4.75 -1.70 21.22
CA SER A 29 3.41 -2.16 21.55
C SER A 29 2.87 -1.39 22.75
N PHE A 30 1.64 -0.90 22.66
CA PHE A 30 0.98 -0.19 23.76
C PHE A 30 -0.55 -0.35 23.72
N GLN A 31 -1.21 -0.01 24.82
CA GLN A 31 -2.66 0.01 24.92
C GLN A 31 -3.16 1.39 24.46
N TYR A 32 -3.81 1.42 23.30
CA TYR A 32 -4.54 2.60 22.82
C TYR A 32 -5.91 2.65 23.49
N ASN A 33 -6.27 3.81 24.05
CA ASN A 33 -7.54 4.07 24.70
C ASN A 33 -8.33 5.07 23.85
N PRO A 34 -9.21 4.61 22.95
CA PRO A 34 -10.09 5.50 22.19
C PRO A 34 -10.89 6.41 23.12
N THR A 35 -11.03 7.68 22.75
CA THR A 35 -11.85 8.63 23.51
C THR A 35 -13.30 8.12 23.56
N GLY A 36 -13.81 7.87 24.76
CA GLY A 36 -15.18 7.38 24.98
C GLY A 36 -15.36 5.86 24.96
N SER A 37 -14.28 5.06 24.83
CA SER A 37 -14.36 3.60 25.02
C SER A 37 -13.93 3.18 26.42
N THR A 38 -14.55 2.12 26.97
CA THR A 38 -14.11 1.46 28.21
C THR A 38 -13.12 0.32 27.95
N GLN A 39 -12.86 0.01 26.68
CA GLN A 39 -11.97 -1.07 26.25
C GLN A 39 -10.71 -0.48 25.61
N SER A 40 -9.55 -0.89 26.15
CA SER A 40 -8.23 -0.65 25.57
C SER A 40 -7.97 -1.61 24.40
N ILE A 41 -7.32 -1.09 23.36
CA ILE A 41 -6.92 -1.86 22.18
C ILE A 41 -5.40 -1.96 22.17
N GLY A 42 -4.88 -3.18 22.18
CA GLY A 42 -3.44 -3.40 21.99
C GLY A 42 -3.05 -3.07 20.55
N VAL A 43 -2.11 -2.15 20.36
CA VAL A 43 -1.62 -1.74 19.04
C VAL A 43 -0.12 -1.95 18.93
N LEU A 44 0.35 -2.20 17.70
CA LEU A 44 1.76 -2.27 17.34
C LEU A 44 2.07 -1.16 16.34
N THR A 45 3.07 -0.31 16.62
CA THR A 45 3.45 0.83 15.76
C THR A 45 4.97 0.87 15.55
N PRO A 46 5.47 1.47 14.46
CA PRO A 46 6.89 1.77 14.34
C PRO A 46 7.39 2.55 15.56
N ALA A 47 8.59 2.23 16.05
CA ALA A 47 9.13 2.86 17.25
C ALA A 47 9.56 4.31 17.04
N SER A 48 9.92 4.67 15.80
CA SER A 48 10.27 6.03 15.43
C SER A 48 9.03 6.79 14.93
N PRO A 49 8.70 7.95 15.51
CA PRO A 49 7.56 8.76 15.09
C PRO A 49 7.81 9.49 13.75
N SER A 50 9.03 9.44 13.22
CA SER A 50 9.40 10.11 11.97
C SER A 50 8.96 9.35 10.71
N TYR A 51 8.36 8.17 10.85
CA TYR A 51 7.93 7.34 9.72
C TYR A 51 6.40 7.23 9.66
N ASN A 52 5.84 7.63 8.52
CA ASN A 52 4.40 7.61 8.26
C ASN A 52 3.96 6.44 7.36
N SER A 53 4.89 5.55 6.99
CA SER A 53 4.63 4.44 6.07
C SER A 53 5.44 3.21 6.49
N VAL A 54 4.89 2.02 6.25
CA VAL A 54 5.52 0.74 6.56
C VAL A 54 5.78 -0.02 5.26
N TYR A 55 7.03 -0.41 5.04
CA TYR A 55 7.40 -1.34 3.98
C TYR A 55 7.54 -2.75 4.58
N ILE A 56 6.78 -3.72 4.04
CA ILE A 56 6.83 -5.11 4.48
C ILE A 56 7.44 -5.95 3.34
N PRO A 57 8.67 -6.49 3.50
CA PRO A 57 9.20 -7.43 2.54
C PRO A 57 8.45 -8.76 2.65
N GLY A 58 7.70 -9.12 1.60
CA GLY A 58 6.98 -10.40 1.50
C GLY A 58 5.47 -10.26 1.57
N ASN A 59 4.80 -11.36 1.93
CA ASN A 59 3.34 -11.46 1.96
C ASN A 59 2.79 -11.09 3.34
N LEU A 60 1.60 -10.47 3.36
CA LEU A 60 0.83 -10.23 4.57
C LEU A 60 -0.26 -11.30 4.70
N TYR A 61 -0.18 -12.14 5.74
CA TYR A 61 -1.21 -13.12 6.09
C TYR A 61 -2.04 -12.59 7.27
N VAL A 62 -3.36 -12.53 7.11
CA VAL A 62 -4.29 -11.94 8.09
C VAL A 62 -5.47 -12.88 8.28
N ASP A 63 -5.67 -13.37 9.51
CA ASP A 63 -6.87 -14.16 9.86
C ASP A 63 -8.12 -13.28 10.00
N GLY A 64 -7.92 -12.00 10.32
CA GLY A 64 -8.97 -10.99 10.47
C GLY A 64 -9.21 -10.16 9.22
N SER A 65 -9.31 -8.84 9.38
CA SER A 65 -9.62 -7.91 8.30
C SER A 65 -8.64 -6.74 8.24
N ILE A 66 -8.41 -6.21 7.03
CA ILE A 66 -7.70 -4.95 6.82
C ILE A 66 -8.75 -3.84 6.70
N ILE A 67 -8.77 -2.93 7.68
CA ILE A 67 -9.79 -1.88 7.80
C ILE A 67 -9.14 -0.54 7.50
N ASN A 68 -9.73 0.21 6.56
CA ASN A 68 -9.29 1.57 6.21
C ASN A 68 -10.28 2.59 6.79
N PRO A 69 -9.80 3.68 7.41
CA PRO A 69 -10.69 4.70 7.97
C PRO A 69 -11.46 5.42 6.86
N SER A 70 -12.75 5.68 7.08
CA SER A 70 -13.65 6.23 6.05
C SER A 70 -14.71 7.20 6.59
N ASP A 71 -14.49 7.73 7.79
CA ASP A 71 -15.40 8.68 8.48
C ASP A 71 -15.53 10.01 7.71
N ILE A 72 -16.70 10.63 7.75
CA ILE A 72 -16.96 11.93 7.12
C ILE A 72 -16.12 13.05 7.73
N ASN A 73 -15.81 12.97 9.03
CA ASN A 73 -15.08 14.00 9.76
C ASN A 73 -13.59 14.07 9.40
N ILE A 74 -13.07 13.05 8.71
CA ILE A 74 -11.68 12.99 8.24
C ILE A 74 -11.59 13.15 6.71
N LYS A 75 -12.70 13.50 6.05
CA LYS A 75 -12.80 13.69 4.60
C LYS A 75 -13.18 15.14 4.32
N ASP A 76 -12.67 15.66 3.21
CA ASP A 76 -12.94 17.01 2.73
C ASP A 76 -13.08 17.00 1.20
N ASN A 77 -13.68 18.03 0.61
CA ASN A 77 -13.91 18.18 -0.84
C ASN A 77 -14.61 16.96 -1.47
N ILE A 78 -15.75 16.57 -0.90
CA ILE A 78 -16.47 15.36 -1.27
C ILE A 78 -17.38 15.65 -2.46
N ASP A 79 -17.06 15.03 -3.60
CA ASP A 79 -17.80 15.12 -4.85
C ASP A 79 -18.14 13.74 -5.42
N ASN A 80 -19.07 13.73 -6.38
CA ASN A 80 -19.42 12.51 -7.12
C ASN A 80 -18.25 12.05 -8.01
N ILE A 81 -18.16 10.73 -8.21
CA ILE A 81 -17.14 10.15 -9.09
C ILE A 81 -17.41 10.59 -10.54
N ASN A 82 -16.39 11.11 -11.21
CA ASN A 82 -16.48 11.49 -12.62
C ASN A 82 -16.74 10.25 -13.50
N LEU A 83 -17.81 10.31 -14.31
CA LEU A 83 -18.22 9.26 -15.24
C LEU A 83 -17.08 8.87 -16.21
N ASP A 84 -16.36 9.85 -16.75
CA ASP A 84 -15.25 9.63 -17.67
C ASP A 84 -14.14 8.81 -17.02
N LYS A 85 -13.84 9.08 -15.74
CA LYS A 85 -12.84 8.32 -14.97
C LYS A 85 -13.24 6.85 -14.86
N THR A 86 -14.52 6.56 -14.62
CA THR A 86 -15.00 5.16 -14.59
C THR A 86 -15.13 4.52 -15.96
N ASN A 87 -15.35 5.29 -17.03
CA ASN A 87 -15.39 4.77 -18.40
C ASN A 87 -14.00 4.31 -18.86
N LYS A 88 -12.93 5.00 -18.44
CA LYS A 88 -11.55 4.61 -18.73
C LYS A 88 -11.16 3.24 -18.19
N LEU A 89 -11.83 2.74 -17.13
CA LEU A 89 -11.61 1.36 -16.65
C LEU A 89 -11.85 0.31 -17.73
N LEU A 90 -12.76 0.58 -18.69
CA LEU A 90 -13.06 -0.34 -19.79
C LEU A 90 -11.93 -0.48 -20.80
N ASN A 91 -11.00 0.48 -20.84
CA ASN A 91 -9.83 0.45 -21.72
C ASN A 91 -8.68 -0.37 -21.13
N ILE A 92 -8.79 -0.78 -19.86
CA ILE A 92 -7.71 -1.45 -19.14
C ILE A 92 -7.87 -2.96 -19.26
N GLU A 93 -6.82 -3.62 -19.74
CA GLU A 93 -6.81 -5.07 -19.92
C GLU A 93 -6.21 -5.78 -18.70
N ALA A 94 -6.98 -6.71 -18.12
CA ALA A 94 -6.45 -7.66 -17.15
C ALA A 94 -5.44 -8.60 -17.82
N LYS A 95 -4.34 -8.88 -17.12
CA LYS A 95 -3.24 -9.73 -17.59
C LYS A 95 -3.04 -10.88 -16.62
N GLN A 96 -2.60 -12.01 -17.18
CA GLN A 96 -1.98 -13.09 -16.42
C GLN A 96 -0.46 -12.97 -16.54
N PHE A 97 0.27 -13.21 -15.46
CA PHE A 97 1.73 -13.09 -15.45
C PHE A 97 2.36 -13.95 -14.36
N THR A 98 3.67 -14.17 -14.46
CA THR A 98 4.53 -14.71 -13.40
C THR A 98 5.58 -13.65 -13.04
N PHE A 99 6.10 -13.68 -11.82
CA PHE A 99 7.17 -12.77 -11.41
C PHE A 99 8.54 -13.29 -11.86
N LYS A 100 9.38 -12.42 -12.42
CA LYS A 100 10.72 -12.78 -12.93
C LYS A 100 11.62 -13.45 -11.88
N ASN A 101 11.48 -13.08 -10.61
CA ASN A 101 12.30 -13.58 -9.51
C ASN A 101 11.57 -14.62 -8.64
N ASP A 102 10.38 -15.06 -9.04
CA ASP A 102 9.65 -16.11 -8.35
C ASP A 102 10.05 -17.49 -8.93
N LYS A 103 10.76 -18.27 -8.10
CA LYS A 103 11.18 -19.62 -8.47
C LYS A 103 10.01 -20.61 -8.57
N SER A 104 8.87 -20.32 -7.94
CA SER A 104 7.70 -21.19 -8.00
C SER A 104 6.93 -21.07 -9.32
N ASN A 105 7.22 -20.03 -10.14
CA ASN A 105 6.47 -19.70 -11.34
C ASN A 105 4.95 -19.66 -11.09
N GLN A 106 4.56 -19.12 -9.94
CA GLN A 106 3.15 -19.02 -9.60
C GLN A 106 2.45 -18.08 -10.59
N LEU A 107 1.30 -18.54 -11.10
CA LEU A 107 0.48 -17.73 -12.00
C LEU A 107 -0.30 -16.70 -11.17
N HIS A 108 -0.24 -15.44 -11.60
CA HIS A 108 -0.96 -14.32 -11.00
C HIS A 108 -1.83 -13.63 -12.03
N TYR A 109 -2.84 -12.91 -11.54
CA TYR A 109 -3.75 -12.10 -12.34
C TYR A 109 -3.79 -10.67 -11.79
N GLY A 110 -3.80 -9.69 -12.68
CA GLY A 110 -3.84 -8.29 -12.29
C GLY A 110 -3.66 -7.38 -13.49
N PHE A 111 -3.03 -6.22 -13.28
CA PHE A 111 -2.78 -5.23 -14.33
C PHE A 111 -1.31 -4.87 -14.44
N ILE A 112 -0.91 -4.37 -15.62
CA ILE A 112 0.39 -3.73 -15.83
C ILE A 112 0.28 -2.28 -15.40
N ALA A 113 1.04 -1.86 -14.39
CA ALA A 113 0.95 -0.52 -13.81
C ALA A 113 1.17 0.60 -14.85
N GLN A 114 2.08 0.39 -15.82
CA GLN A 114 2.38 1.35 -16.88
C GLN A 114 1.24 1.53 -17.88
N ASP A 115 0.45 0.48 -18.13
CA ASP A 115 -0.73 0.59 -18.99
C ASP A 115 -1.89 1.21 -18.22
N PHE A 116 -2.04 0.83 -16.95
CA PHE A 116 -3.03 1.39 -16.04
C PHE A 116 -2.85 2.91 -15.84
N GLU A 117 -1.61 3.38 -15.73
CA GLU A 117 -1.24 4.79 -15.56
C GLU A 117 -1.71 5.70 -16.70
N LYS A 118 -1.73 5.19 -17.94
CA LYS A 118 -2.17 5.96 -19.12
C LYS A 118 -3.63 6.35 -19.01
N GLU A 119 -4.44 5.49 -18.40
CA GLU A 119 -5.88 5.68 -18.24
C GLU A 119 -6.20 6.36 -16.90
N ILE A 120 -5.64 5.85 -15.79
CA ILE A 120 -5.94 6.28 -14.42
C ILE A 120 -4.62 6.46 -13.64
N PRO A 121 -3.92 7.59 -13.81
CA PRO A 121 -2.63 7.83 -13.15
C PRO A 121 -2.75 7.96 -11.64
N ASP A 122 -3.87 8.45 -11.11
CA ASP A 122 -4.07 8.75 -9.69
C ASP A 122 -3.97 7.51 -8.77
N LEU A 123 -4.11 6.31 -9.33
CA LEU A 123 -4.02 5.05 -8.57
C LEU A 123 -2.64 4.39 -8.64
N ILE A 124 -1.67 5.06 -9.28
CA ILE A 124 -0.30 4.56 -9.44
C ILE A 124 0.61 5.23 -8.43
N PHE A 125 1.36 4.39 -7.71
CA PHE A 125 2.29 4.81 -6.68
C PHE A 125 3.68 4.27 -6.99
N SER A 126 4.71 5.03 -6.63
CA SER A 126 6.08 4.51 -6.54
C SER A 126 6.28 3.86 -5.19
N LYS A 127 6.80 2.63 -5.18
CA LYS A 127 7.30 1.99 -3.95
C LYS A 127 8.80 1.69 -4.07
N PRO A 128 9.54 1.64 -2.95
CA PRO A 128 10.92 1.19 -2.95
C PRO A 128 11.07 -0.26 -3.45
N ASP A 129 12.16 -0.52 -4.17
CA ASP A 129 12.70 -1.83 -4.49
C ASP A 129 14.09 -1.97 -3.84
N LEU A 130 14.12 -2.68 -2.70
CA LEU A 130 15.35 -2.88 -1.92
C LEU A 130 16.37 -3.77 -2.65
N ASN A 131 15.98 -4.54 -3.66
CA ASN A 131 16.91 -5.40 -4.40
C ASN A 131 17.73 -4.61 -5.42
N ASN A 132 17.12 -3.61 -6.04
CA ASN A 132 17.72 -2.84 -7.13
C ASN A 132 18.00 -1.38 -6.75
N TYR A 133 17.73 -0.99 -5.50
CA TYR A 133 17.84 0.40 -5.02
C TYR A 133 17.15 1.41 -5.94
N SER A 134 15.98 1.03 -6.45
CA SER A 134 15.17 1.81 -7.39
C SER A 134 13.72 1.90 -6.92
N GLU A 135 12.90 2.65 -7.65
CA GLU A 135 11.45 2.67 -7.45
C GLU A 135 10.76 1.76 -8.47
N VAL A 136 9.69 1.09 -8.04
CA VAL A 136 8.82 0.31 -8.90
C VAL A 136 7.39 0.80 -8.77
N LYS A 137 6.67 0.81 -9.89
CA LYS A 137 5.26 1.21 -9.93
C LYS A 137 4.39 0.15 -9.26
N ALA A 138 3.44 0.61 -8.46
CA ALA A 138 2.44 -0.17 -7.75
C ALA A 138 1.05 0.43 -7.99
N ILE A 139 0.02 -0.40 -7.86
CA ILE A 139 -1.37 0.00 -8.09
C ILE A 139 -2.13 -0.08 -6.76
N ASN A 140 -2.91 0.95 -6.43
CA ASN A 140 -3.86 0.90 -5.31
C ASN A 140 -5.13 0.15 -5.74
N TYR A 141 -5.11 -1.18 -5.61
CA TYR A 141 -6.22 -2.04 -5.98
C TYR A 141 -7.50 -1.79 -5.15
N LEU A 142 -7.38 -1.31 -3.91
CA LEU A 142 -8.55 -1.08 -3.05
C LEU A 142 -9.44 0.06 -3.57
N GLU A 143 -8.84 1.11 -4.13
CA GLU A 143 -9.58 2.24 -4.71
C GLU A 143 -10.18 1.94 -6.09
N ILE A 144 -9.81 0.83 -6.73
CA ILE A 144 -10.50 0.35 -7.94
C ILE A 144 -11.92 -0.10 -7.60
N ILE A 145 -12.16 -0.62 -6.39
CA ILE A 145 -13.46 -1.15 -5.96
C ILE A 145 -14.58 -0.10 -6.06
N PRO A 146 -14.49 1.11 -5.44
CA PRO A 146 -15.54 2.11 -5.57
C PRO A 146 -15.74 2.60 -7.02
N LEU A 147 -14.68 2.65 -7.84
CA LEU A 147 -14.82 3.00 -9.26
C LEU A 147 -15.61 1.93 -10.03
N LEU A 148 -15.37 0.64 -9.75
CA LEU A 148 -16.14 -0.47 -10.32
C LEU A 148 -17.60 -0.44 -9.87
N VAL A 149 -17.86 -0.18 -8.58
CA VAL A 149 -19.23 -0.06 -8.05
C VAL A 149 -19.99 1.06 -8.77
N HIS A 150 -19.36 2.23 -8.93
CA HIS A 150 -19.96 3.34 -9.67
C HIS A 150 -20.26 2.96 -11.13
N LYS A 151 -19.34 2.28 -11.82
CA LYS A 151 -19.58 1.82 -13.20
C LYS A 151 -20.72 0.80 -13.27
N ILE A 152 -20.84 -0.11 -12.30
CA ILE A 152 -21.97 -1.06 -12.22
C ILE A 152 -23.30 -0.33 -12.05
N GLN A 153 -23.36 0.70 -11.20
CA GLN A 153 -24.57 1.52 -11.04
C GLN A 153 -24.99 2.22 -12.32
N ILE A 154 -24.02 2.76 -13.08
CA ILE A 154 -24.26 3.38 -14.39
C ILE A 154 -24.79 2.35 -15.38
N MET A 155 -24.13 1.20 -15.51
CA MET A 155 -24.56 0.14 -16.42
C MET A 155 -25.97 -0.38 -16.05
N GLN A 156 -26.29 -0.49 -14.77
CA GLN A 156 -27.62 -0.89 -14.31
C GLN A 156 -28.69 0.12 -14.75
N LYS A 157 -28.39 1.42 -14.63
CA LYS A 157 -29.29 2.48 -15.09
C LYS A 157 -29.52 2.41 -16.60
N GLU A 158 -28.47 2.25 -17.39
CA GLU A 158 -28.55 2.09 -18.85
C GLU A 158 -29.41 0.86 -19.23
N ILE A 159 -29.24 -0.26 -18.52
CA ILE A 159 -30.04 -1.48 -18.74
C ILE A 159 -31.53 -1.23 -18.45
N ASP A 160 -31.85 -0.51 -17.39
CA ASP A 160 -33.25 -0.24 -17.01
C ASP A 160 -33.92 0.72 -18.00
N GLU A 161 -33.19 1.75 -18.46
CA GLU A 161 -33.65 2.65 -19.53
C GLU A 161 -33.92 1.87 -20.83
N LEU A 162 -33.02 0.99 -21.25
CA LEU A 162 -33.20 0.14 -22.43
C LEU A 162 -34.40 -0.81 -22.29
N LYS A 163 -34.65 -1.35 -21.09
CA LYS A 163 -35.81 -2.22 -20.84
C LYS A 163 -37.13 -1.45 -20.93
N GLU A 164 -37.19 -0.24 -20.41
CA GLU A 164 -38.39 0.60 -20.50
C GLU A 164 -38.68 1.03 -21.94
N MET A 165 -37.66 1.43 -22.71
CA MET A 165 -37.82 1.73 -24.14
C MET A 165 -38.38 0.52 -24.91
N ASN A 166 -37.87 -0.68 -24.65
CA ASN A 166 -38.36 -1.90 -25.28
C ASN A 166 -39.81 -2.26 -24.88
N LYS A 167 -40.25 -1.92 -23.66
CA LYS A 167 -41.65 -2.12 -23.24
C LYS A 167 -42.59 -1.14 -23.93
N LEU A 168 -42.17 0.11 -24.10
CA LEU A 168 -42.95 1.14 -24.81
C LEU A 168 -43.13 0.76 -26.27
N ASN A 169 -42.06 0.39 -26.96
CA ASN A 169 -42.12 -0.01 -28.37
C ASN A 169 -43.05 -1.22 -28.62
N LYS A 170 -43.12 -2.17 -27.67
CA LYS A 170 -44.02 -3.34 -27.74
C LYS A 170 -45.49 -3.03 -27.47
N ARG A 171 -45.82 -1.83 -26.97
CA ARG A 171 -47.21 -1.38 -26.78
C ARG A 171 -47.75 -0.66 -28.03
N ASP A 172 -46.85 -0.20 -28.90
CA ASP A 172 -47.17 0.54 -30.12
C ASP A 172 -47.25 -0.39 -31.36
N GLU A 173 -46.98 -1.69 -31.20
CA GLU A 173 -47.19 -2.79 -32.18
C GLU A 173 -48.45 -3.60 -31.86
#